data_AF-A0AAE1DGY0-F1
#
_entry.id   AF-A0AAE1DGY0-F1
#
_cell.length_a   1.000
_cell.length_b   1.000
_cell.length_c   1.000
_cell.angle_alpha   90.00
_cell.angle_beta   90.00
_cell.angle_gamma   90.00
#
_symmetry.space_group_name_H-M   'P 1'
#
loop_
_entity.id
_entity.type
_entity.pdbx_description
1 polymer ?
#
loop_
_entity_poly.entity_id
_entity_poly.type
_entity_poly.pdbx_seq_one_letter_code
_entity_poly.pdbx_strand_id
1 'polypeptide(L)'
;MAEALARTGIDRKDIRFITELYWDWKAAIRLDQELSESAAIQRGVRQRCVLFPYLFNRLHTVYLLGIKSHEWPQHQRHTHQQYTLVDDTILLANSNQDLQKILDVVKNASEQKGLDMNVKKTKTMVIIISISKNEDMLA
;
A
#
# COMPACT_ATOMS: atom_id res chain seq x y z
N MET A 1 -9.04 1.77 11.08
CA MET A 1 -8.53 3.03 10.48
C MET A 1 -7.81 3.89 11.51
N ALA A 2 -8.47 4.30 12.61
CA ALA A 2 -7.89 5.18 13.64
C ALA A 2 -6.53 4.69 14.20
N GLU A 3 -6.42 3.42 14.56
CA GLU A 3 -5.17 2.83 15.08
C GLU A 3 -4.00 2.93 14.09
N ALA A 4 -4.26 2.70 12.80
CA ALA A 4 -3.24 2.79 11.77
C ALA A 4 -2.82 4.25 11.52
N LEU A 5 -3.76 5.21 11.55
CA LEU A 5 -3.46 6.65 11.45
C LEU A 5 -2.68 7.18 12.65
N ALA A 6 -2.87 6.62 13.84
CA ALA A 6 -2.09 6.99 15.03
C ALA A 6 -0.59 6.72 14.85
N ARG A 7 -0.22 5.77 13.97
CA ARG A 7 1.17 5.43 13.66
C ARG A 7 1.78 6.30 12.56
N THR A 8 1.00 7.18 11.91
CA THR A 8 1.48 8.02 10.79
C THR A 8 1.89 9.43 11.23
N GLY A 9 1.83 9.73 12.54
CA GLY A 9 2.17 11.05 13.08
C GLY A 9 1.10 12.13 12.88
N ILE A 10 -0.14 11.75 12.55
CA ILE A 10 -1.28 12.68 12.50
C ILE A 10 -1.73 13.00 13.93
N ASP A 11 -2.08 14.26 14.22
CA ASP A 11 -2.53 14.65 15.55
C ASP A 11 -3.84 13.94 15.96
N ARG A 12 -4.02 13.72 17.27
CA ARG A 12 -5.21 13.05 17.79
C ARG A 12 -6.51 13.76 17.43
N LYS A 13 -6.53 15.10 17.37
CA LYS A 13 -7.72 15.86 16.98
C LYS A 13 -8.10 15.58 15.52
N ASP A 14 -7.11 15.57 14.64
CA ASP A 14 -7.31 15.28 13.22
C ASP A 14 -7.75 13.84 13.00
N ILE A 15 -7.17 12.87 13.72
CA ILE A 15 -7.60 11.46 13.68
C ILE A 15 -9.06 11.34 14.11
N ARG A 16 -9.47 12.07 15.15
CA ARG A 16 -10.86 12.07 15.62
C ARG A 16 -11.79 12.62 14.53
N PHE A 17 -11.46 13.78 13.97
CA PHE A 17 -12.22 14.39 12.88
C PHE A 17 -12.35 13.46 11.66
N ILE A 18 -11.24 12.82 11.25
CA ILE A 18 -11.24 11.84 10.16
C ILE A 18 -12.15 10.66 10.52
N THR A 19 -12.04 10.11 11.73
CA THR A 19 -12.84 8.95 12.14
C THR A 19 -14.33 9.28 12.17
N GLU A 20 -14.69 10.48 12.63
CA GLU A 20 -16.06 11.01 12.61
C GLU A 20 -16.58 11.20 11.17
N LEU A 21 -15.74 11.70 10.25
CA LEU A 21 -16.10 11.88 8.84
C LEU A 21 -16.49 10.55 8.15
N TYR A 22 -15.88 9.44 8.57
CA TYR A 22 -16.17 8.10 8.05
C TYR A 22 -17.14 7.29 8.94
N TRP A 23 -17.69 7.89 10.01
CA TRP A 23 -18.61 7.22 10.94
C TRP A 23 -20.03 7.09 10.36
N ASP A 24 -20.66 5.93 10.52
CA ASP A 24 -22.01 5.58 10.01
C ASP A 24 -22.27 6.04 8.56
N TRP A 25 -21.23 6.03 7.72
CA TRP A 25 -21.39 6.48 6.35
C TRP A 25 -22.25 5.48 5.55
N LYS A 26 -23.34 5.98 4.98
CA LYS A 26 -24.23 5.28 4.03
C LYS A 26 -24.12 5.81 2.60
N ALA A 27 -24.33 4.95 1.62
CA ALA A 27 -24.43 5.32 0.21
C ALA A 27 -25.73 4.79 -0.39
N ALA A 28 -26.23 5.49 -1.40
CA ALA A 28 -27.32 5.05 -2.26
C ALA A 28 -26.87 5.13 -3.72
N ILE A 29 -27.43 4.28 -4.56
CA ILE A 29 -27.16 4.23 -5.99
C ILE A 29 -28.26 5.01 -6.69
N ARG A 30 -27.89 5.96 -7.54
CA ARG A 30 -28.83 6.67 -8.40
C ARG A 30 -28.81 6.08 -9.80
N LEU A 31 -29.96 5.67 -10.30
CA LEU A 31 -30.19 5.21 -11.67
C LEU A 31 -31.23 6.14 -12.29
N ASP A 32 -30.82 6.94 -13.27
CA ASP A 32 -31.62 8.02 -13.87
C ASP A 32 -32.20 9.00 -12.82
N GLN A 33 -33.51 8.95 -12.60
CA GLN A 33 -34.23 9.78 -11.63
C GLN A 33 -34.56 9.03 -10.33
N GLU A 34 -34.27 7.73 -10.27
CA GLU A 34 -34.56 6.91 -9.10
C GLU A 34 -33.32 6.75 -8.21
N LEU A 35 -33.56 6.73 -6.89
CA LEU A 35 -32.54 6.55 -5.87
C LEU A 35 -32.83 5.26 -5.10
N SER A 36 -31.82 4.39 -4.96
CA SER A 36 -31.95 3.18 -4.15
C SER A 36 -32.12 3.52 -2.67
N GLU A 37 -32.53 2.52 -1.88
CA GLU A 37 -32.37 2.59 -0.43
C GLU A 37 -30.89 2.80 -0.06
N SER A 38 -30.67 3.53 1.03
CA SER A 38 -29.33 3.79 1.54
C SER A 38 -28.78 2.56 2.27
N ALA A 39 -27.58 2.13 1.91
CA ALA A 39 -26.86 1.04 2.56
C ALA A 39 -25.62 1.55 3.28
N ALA A 40 -25.29 0.96 4.44
CA ALA A 40 -24.06 1.28 5.16
C ALA A 40 -22.83 0.83 4.38
N ILE A 41 -21.84 1.71 4.25
CA ILE A 41 -20.55 1.39 3.63
C ILE A 41 -19.66 0.71 4.67
N GLN A 42 -19.46 -0.60 4.48
CA GLN A 42 -18.57 -1.38 5.36
C GLN A 42 -17.10 -1.30 4.93
N ARG A 43 -16.85 -1.21 3.62
CA ARG A 43 -15.51 -1.17 3.02
C ARG A 43 -15.54 -0.30 1.78
N GLY A 44 -14.42 0.35 1.50
CA GLY A 44 -14.23 1.10 0.28
C GLY A 44 -13.88 2.57 0.51
N VAL A 45 -13.82 3.27 -0.60
CA VAL A 45 -13.23 4.60 -0.72
C VAL A 45 -14.30 5.58 -1.15
N ARG A 46 -14.29 6.80 -0.59
CA ARG A 46 -15.10 7.88 -1.13
C ARG A 46 -14.47 8.39 -2.42
N GLN A 47 -15.03 8.00 -3.55
CA GLN A 47 -14.59 8.52 -4.84
C GLN A 47 -14.71 10.06 -4.85
N ARG A 48 -13.75 10.73 -5.51
CA ARG A 48 -13.62 12.20 -5.56
C ARG A 48 -13.35 12.89 -4.21
N CYS A 49 -13.05 12.13 -3.15
CA CYS A 49 -12.59 12.71 -1.88
C CYS A 49 -11.11 13.08 -1.99
N VAL A 50 -10.79 14.36 -1.83
CA VAL A 50 -9.41 14.89 -1.90
C VAL A 50 -8.54 14.37 -0.75
N LEU A 51 -9.16 14.13 0.41
CA LEU A 51 -8.47 13.63 1.60
C LEU A 51 -8.09 12.15 1.47
N PHE A 52 -8.87 11.38 0.71
CA PHE A 52 -8.72 9.94 0.67
C PHE A 52 -7.37 9.47 0.08
N PRO A 53 -6.90 9.97 -1.07
CA PRO A 53 -5.58 9.60 -1.61
C PRO A 53 -4.45 9.78 -0.59
N TYR A 54 -4.49 10.88 0.19
CA TYR A 54 -3.52 11.12 1.24
C TYR A 54 -3.59 10.08 2.36
N LEU A 55 -4.79 9.80 2.88
CA LEU A 55 -4.99 8.80 3.93
C LEU A 55 -4.61 7.40 3.46
N PHE A 56 -4.98 7.04 2.22
CA PHE A 56 -4.66 5.76 1.64
C PHE A 56 -3.15 5.54 1.55
N ASN A 57 -2.39 6.53 1.05
CA ASN A 57 -0.94 6.46 1.00
C ASN A 57 -0.32 6.24 2.38
N ARG A 58 -0.76 7.01 3.38
CA ARG A 58 -0.25 6.91 4.75
C ARG A 58 -0.57 5.55 5.39
N LEU A 59 -1.80 5.08 5.23
CA LEU A 59 -2.24 3.78 5.72
C LEU A 59 -1.49 2.64 5.03
N HIS A 60 -1.34 2.71 3.71
CA HIS A 60 -0.62 1.73 2.91
C HIS A 60 0.85 1.62 3.33
N THR A 61 1.52 2.76 3.56
CA THR A 61 2.88 2.77 4.13
C THR A 61 2.94 2.09 5.49
N VAL A 62 2.01 2.37 6.41
CA VAL A 62 1.99 1.71 7.73
C VAL A 62 1.72 0.21 7.63
N TYR A 63 0.92 -0.23 6.67
CA TYR A 63 0.66 -1.65 6.45
C TYR A 63 1.88 -2.37 5.89
N LEU A 64 2.55 -1.80 4.89
CA LEU A 64 3.76 -2.38 4.30
C LEU A 64 4.96 -2.33 5.26
N LEU A 65 5.19 -1.21 5.94
CA LEU A 65 6.21 -1.08 7.00
C LEU A 65 5.86 -1.90 8.26
N GLY A 66 4.62 -2.37 8.38
CA GLY A 66 4.17 -3.23 9.46
C GLY A 66 4.64 -4.68 9.32
N ILE A 67 5.13 -5.07 8.13
CA ILE A 67 5.75 -6.37 7.89
C ILE A 67 7.07 -6.40 8.66
N LYS A 68 7.18 -7.28 9.65
CA LYS A 68 8.34 -7.31 10.56
C LYS A 68 9.58 -7.66 9.75
N SER A 69 10.70 -7.00 9.99
CA SER A 69 12.01 -7.29 9.36
C SER A 69 12.42 -8.77 9.40
N HIS A 70 11.87 -9.55 10.34
CA HIS A 70 12.10 -10.99 10.46
C HIS A 70 11.37 -11.87 9.43
N GLU A 71 10.33 -11.35 8.80
CA GLU A 71 9.58 -12.01 7.73
C GLU A 71 10.28 -11.81 6.36
N TRP A 72 11.25 -10.90 6.29
CA TRP A 72 12.04 -10.64 5.10
C TRP A 72 13.23 -11.60 4.99
N PRO A 73 13.62 -12.00 3.76
CA PRO A 73 14.86 -12.71 3.51
C PRO A 73 16.06 -11.98 4.13
N GLN A 74 17.03 -12.72 4.66
CA GLN A 74 18.11 -12.20 5.50
C GLN A 74 18.91 -11.04 4.85
N HIS A 75 19.06 -11.07 3.52
CA HIS A 75 19.76 -10.07 2.71
C HIS A 75 18.94 -8.80 2.42
N GLN A 76 17.64 -8.79 2.69
CA GLN A 76 16.72 -7.65 2.49
C GLN A 76 16.38 -6.93 3.79
N ARG A 77 16.80 -7.45 4.95
CA ARG A 77 16.49 -6.88 6.27
C ARG A 77 17.09 -5.50 6.53
N HIS A 78 18.09 -5.10 5.75
CA HIS A 78 18.82 -3.84 5.92
C HIS A 78 18.70 -2.90 4.71
N THR A 79 18.21 -3.37 3.57
CA THR A 79 18.19 -2.64 2.29
C THR A 79 16.75 -2.33 1.89
N HIS A 80 16.02 -1.62 2.74
CA HIS A 80 14.63 -1.28 2.47
C HIS A 80 14.56 -0.11 1.46
N GLN A 81 14.73 -0.39 0.17
CA GLN A 81 14.29 0.52 -0.89
C GLN A 81 12.95 0.02 -1.44
N GLN A 82 11.90 0.20 -0.66
CA GLN A 82 10.54 -0.04 -1.10
C GLN A 82 9.96 1.26 -1.64
N TYR A 83 9.87 1.38 -2.97
CA TYR A 83 9.14 2.47 -3.59
C TYR A 83 7.66 2.09 -3.61
N THR A 84 6.87 2.78 -2.79
CA THR A 84 5.42 2.60 -2.73
C THR A 84 4.76 3.83 -3.36
N LEU A 85 4.08 3.65 -4.48
CA LEU A 85 3.24 4.66 -5.11
C LEU A 85 1.79 4.22 -4.99
N VAL A 86 1.05 4.72 -3.98
CA VAL A 86 -0.41 4.53 -3.82
C VAL A 86 -0.89 3.08 -4.03
N ASP A 87 -1.20 2.70 -5.28
CA ASP A 87 -1.70 1.38 -5.70
C ASP A 87 -0.62 0.44 -6.27
N ASP A 88 0.54 0.97 -6.66
CA ASP A 88 1.67 0.23 -7.23
C ASP A 88 2.81 0.11 -6.21
N THR A 89 3.21 -1.13 -5.92
CA THR A 89 4.35 -1.45 -5.06
C THR A 89 5.42 -2.14 -5.87
N ILE A 90 6.64 -1.61 -5.85
CA ILE A 90 7.80 -2.27 -6.46
C ILE A 90 8.50 -3.09 -5.38
N LEU A 91 8.62 -4.40 -5.61
CA LEU A 91 9.39 -5.33 -4.79
C LEU A 91 10.66 -5.71 -5.54
N LEU A 92 11.81 -5.57 -4.88
CA LEU A 92 13.11 -5.91 -5.45
C LEU A 92 13.66 -7.14 -4.75
N ALA A 93 14.28 -8.05 -5.50
CA ALA A 93 14.97 -9.22 -4.97
C ALA A 93 16.10 -9.63 -5.92
N ASN A 94 17.13 -10.28 -5.38
CA ASN A 94 18.28 -10.75 -6.16
C ASN A 94 18.03 -12.12 -6.83
N SER A 95 16.93 -12.80 -6.48
CA SER A 95 16.56 -14.10 -7.03
C SER A 95 15.04 -14.26 -7.13
N ASN A 96 14.59 -15.12 -8.05
CA ASN A 96 13.16 -15.46 -8.18
C ASN A 96 12.61 -16.12 -6.90
N GLN A 97 13.42 -16.92 -6.21
CA GLN A 97 13.01 -17.59 -4.98
C GLN A 97 12.79 -16.59 -3.84
N ASP A 98 13.66 -15.59 -3.71
CA ASP A 98 13.51 -14.56 -2.69
C ASP A 98 12.38 -13.59 -3.04
N LEU A 99 12.17 -13.30 -4.34
CA LEU A 99 11.01 -12.54 -4.80
C LEU A 99 9.70 -13.22 -4.41
N GLN A 100 9.60 -14.54 -4.61
CA GLN A 100 8.40 -15.30 -4.24
C GLN A 100 8.13 -15.24 -2.73
N LYS A 101 9.17 -15.41 -1.89
CA LYS A 101 9.02 -15.30 -0.43
C LYS A 101 8.51 -13.92 0.00
N ILE A 102 9.04 -12.85 -0.59
CA ILE A 102 8.60 -11.48 -0.30
C ILE A 102 7.14 -11.29 -0.76
N LEU A 103 6.80 -11.78 -1.95
CA LEU A 103 5.42 -11.73 -2.47
C LEU A 103 4.43 -12.44 -1.54
N ASP A 104 4.77 -13.64 -1.05
CA ASP A 104 3.91 -14.41 -0.15
C ASP A 104 3.70 -13.68 1.18
N VAL A 105 4.73 -13.06 1.73
CA VAL A 105 4.66 -12.26 2.95
C VAL A 105 3.76 -11.04 2.75
N VAL A 106 3.95 -10.29 1.65
CA VAL A 106 3.11 -9.13 1.33
C VAL A 106 1.66 -9.54 1.12
N LYS A 107 1.40 -10.61 0.37
CA LYS A 107 0.05 -11.15 0.13
C LYS A 107 -0.65 -11.49 1.44
N ASN A 108 0.01 -12.25 2.32
CA ASN A 108 -0.56 -12.65 3.61
C ASN A 108 -0.84 -11.43 4.52
N ALA A 109 0.07 -10.46 4.55
CA ALA A 109 -0.12 -9.23 5.32
C ALA A 109 -1.27 -8.37 4.76
N SER A 110 -1.39 -8.26 3.44
CA SER A 110 -2.49 -7.57 2.76
C SER A 110 -3.85 -8.21 3.06
N GLU A 111 -3.96 -9.55 2.96
CA GLU A 111 -5.19 -10.29 3.23
C GLU A 111 -5.69 -10.09 4.67
N GLN A 112 -4.78 -10.12 5.66
CA GLN A 112 -5.10 -9.83 7.06
C GLN A 112 -5.66 -8.41 7.28
N LYS A 113 -5.39 -7.48 6.36
CA LYS A 113 -5.92 -6.11 6.38
C LYS A 113 -7.10 -5.91 5.44
N GLY A 114 -7.63 -7.00 4.85
CA GLY A 114 -8.77 -6.97 3.94
C GLY A 114 -8.47 -6.39 2.56
N LEU A 115 -7.19 -6.38 2.16
CA LEU A 115 -6.72 -6.03 0.83
C LEU A 115 -6.44 -7.32 0.04
N ASP A 116 -6.71 -7.28 -1.26
CA ASP A 116 -6.44 -8.41 -2.16
C ASP A 116 -5.45 -7.99 -3.25
N MET A 117 -4.57 -8.92 -3.63
CA MET A 117 -3.53 -8.68 -4.62
C MET A 117 -4.03 -9.05 -6.02
N ASN A 118 -4.01 -8.10 -6.95
CA ASN A 118 -4.46 -8.34 -8.32
C ASN A 118 -3.41 -9.10 -9.15
N VAL A 119 -3.47 -10.42 -9.14
CA VAL A 119 -2.55 -11.32 -9.86
C VAL A 119 -2.44 -10.98 -11.36
N LYS A 120 -3.52 -10.55 -12.01
CA LYS A 120 -3.50 -10.21 -13.45
C LYS A 120 -2.65 -8.97 -13.73
N LYS A 121 -2.63 -8.02 -12.80
CA LYS A 121 -1.90 -6.76 -12.89
C LYS A 121 -0.48 -6.84 -12.33
N THR A 122 -0.19 -7.77 -11.42
CA THR A 122 1.15 -7.99 -10.90
C THR A 122 2.08 -8.57 -11.98
N LYS A 123 3.26 -7.95 -12.18
CA LYS A 123 4.26 -8.36 -13.16
C LYS A 123 5.64 -8.45 -12.52
N THR A 124 6.47 -9.35 -13.06
CA THR A 124 7.88 -9.50 -12.68
C THR A 124 8.76 -9.00 -13.82
N MET A 125 9.83 -8.28 -13.49
CA MET A 125 10.83 -7.80 -14.43
C MET A 125 12.23 -8.08 -13.88
N VAL A 126 13.18 -8.35 -14.77
CA VAL A 126 14.60 -8.53 -14.42
C VAL A 126 15.35 -7.25 -14.78
N ILE A 127 16.04 -6.66 -13.82
CA ILE A 127 16.85 -5.45 -14.02
C ILE A 127 18.32 -5.86 -14.01
N ILE A 128 19.04 -5.58 -15.10
CA ILE A 128 20.49 -5.78 -15.19
C ILE A 128 21.14 -4.40 -15.16
N ILE A 129 21.90 -4.12 -14.11
CA ILE A 129 22.65 -2.86 -13.98
C ILE A 129 24.05 -3.09 -14.52
N SER A 130 24.29 -2.60 -15.74
CA SER A 130 25.63 -2.56 -16.33
C SER A 130 26.38 -1.34 -15.77
N ILE A 131 27.38 -1.57 -14.91
CA ILE A 131 28.28 -0.48 -14.50
C ILE A 131 29.34 -0.34 -15.59
N SER A 132 29.19 0.67 -16.47
CA SER A 132 30.28 1.08 -17.34
C SER A 132 31.38 1.69 -16.47
N LYS A 133 32.50 0.98 -16.29
CA LYS A 133 33.72 1.62 -15.80
C LYS A 133 34.17 2.62 -16.86
N ASN A 134 34.10 3.92 -16.56
CA ASN A 134 34.87 4.91 -17.30
C ASN A 134 36.35 4.68 -16.95
N GLU A 135 37.07 3.93 -17.78
CA GLU A 135 38.53 3.77 -17.71
C GLU A 135 39.27 4.88 -18.50
N ASP A 136 38.68 6.07 -18.64
CA ASP A 136 39.30 7.21 -19.34
C ASP A 136 39.59 8.38 -18.37
N MET A 137 40.41 8.14 -17.33
CA MET A 137 40.96 9.25 -16.53
C MET A 137 42.41 9.07 -16.05
N LEU A 138 43.19 8.20 -16.69
CA LEU A 138 44.64 8.16 -16.52
C LEU A 138 45.33 7.94 -17.87
N ALA A 139 45.52 9.03 -18.62
CA ALA A 139 46.56 9.20 -19.64
C ALA A 139 47.01 10.67 -19.63
#